data_AF-A0A961RYZ8-F1
#
_entry.id   AF-A0A961RYZ8-F1
#
_cell.length_a   1.000
_cell.length_b   1.000
_cell.length_c   1.000
_cell.angle_alpha   90.00
_cell.angle_beta   90.00
_cell.angle_gamma   90.00
#
_symmetry.space_group_name_H-M   'P 1'
#
loop_
_entity.id
_entity.type
_entity.pdbx_description
1 polymer ?
#
loop_
_entity_poly.entity_id
_entity_poly.type
_entity_poly.pdbx_seq_one_letter_code
_entity_poly.pdbx_strand_id
1 'polypeptide(L)'
;MPDRDNPRLRRRRRLEAGEQPAGREVRRGRRRGQGRVRTPKQELGRRRADQFETRLGPLMDHDVVGPWSVDQGVSGLLRTPPLIDAANRIMVYWSPKSACTSVYAWFAAMSGFIDEVQAFNSKSPHQHRKQVFNRSPFFQRGVEMDPADLRAVKVLREPYGRAVSIYRHALKTGFADKDLDAFSGGKLTAAGGFSFQQFLDMLDQLDFGRANIHYRPQLHVYESIRKPDRIINISNENMFEALNGFAVSCGLPAVDLAQFDWLHAIEHGRKAKSQPVEGDDIDRRVFDKTAAIGEAPFPSYQQLLTPTAKDRIRKIYAVDFEAYADSL
;
A
#
# COMPACT_ATOMS: atom_id res chain seq x y z
N MET A 1 -40.52 -3.34 47.27
CA MET A 1 -39.20 -2.71 47.49
C MET A 1 -38.16 -3.57 46.78
N PRO A 2 -37.16 -2.98 46.10
CA PRO A 2 -37.18 -2.87 44.63
C PRO A 2 -36.01 -3.62 43.96
N ASP A 3 -36.09 -3.78 42.64
CA ASP A 3 -34.99 -3.27 41.82
C ASP A 3 -35.53 -2.58 40.56
N ARG A 4 -35.09 -1.33 40.42
CA ARG A 4 -35.42 -0.37 39.38
C ARG A 4 -34.08 -0.05 38.73
N ASP A 5 -33.83 -0.50 37.51
CA ASP A 5 -32.97 0.24 36.57
C ASP A 5 -32.99 -0.41 35.18
N ASN A 6 -33.92 0.03 34.33
CA ASN A 6 -33.83 -0.21 32.89
C ASN A 6 -33.64 1.11 32.14
N PRO A 7 -32.40 1.46 31.73
CA PRO A 7 -32.07 2.73 31.08
C PRO A 7 -32.68 2.91 29.68
N ARG A 8 -33.33 1.89 29.10
CA ARG A 8 -33.99 1.98 27.78
C ARG A 8 -35.35 2.68 27.82
N LEU A 9 -35.98 2.82 28.99
CA LEU A 9 -37.27 3.51 29.15
C LEU A 9 -37.15 5.03 29.31
N ARG A 10 -35.96 5.58 29.60
CA ARG A 10 -35.76 7.04 29.77
C ARG A 10 -35.64 7.81 28.46
N ARG A 11 -35.25 7.18 27.35
CA ARG A 11 -35.11 7.88 26.05
C ARG A 11 -36.43 8.07 25.29
N ARG A 12 -37.48 7.33 25.62
CA ARG A 12 -38.79 7.46 24.95
C ARG A 12 -39.73 8.50 25.56
N ARG A 13 -39.50 8.99 26.78
CA ARG A 13 -40.33 10.04 27.43
C ARG A 13 -39.80 11.46 27.30
N ARG A 14 -38.67 11.68 26.61
CA ARG A 14 -38.08 13.02 26.42
C ARG A 14 -38.30 13.63 25.03
N LEU A 15 -39.13 12.99 24.20
CA LEU A 15 -39.50 13.47 22.87
C LEU A 15 -40.98 13.91 22.76
N GLU A 16 -41.77 13.78 23.84
CA GLU A 16 -43.20 14.15 23.86
C GLU A 16 -43.54 15.35 24.78
N ALA A 17 -42.56 15.97 25.42
CA ALA A 17 -42.74 17.21 26.16
C ALA A 17 -41.89 18.30 25.49
N GLY A 18 -42.52 19.12 24.67
CA GLY A 18 -41.92 20.23 23.94
C GLY A 18 -41.43 21.34 24.87
N GLU A 19 -40.27 21.14 25.50
CA GLU A 19 -39.58 22.16 26.28
C GLU A 19 -38.26 22.56 25.57
N GLN A 20 -38.26 23.75 24.99
CA GLN A 20 -37.05 24.46 24.60
C GLN A 20 -36.37 25.04 25.85
N PRO A 21 -35.05 24.88 26.05
CA PRO A 21 -34.33 25.72 26.99
C PRO A 21 -33.70 26.92 26.30
N ALA A 22 -33.99 28.07 26.91
CA ALA A 22 -33.52 29.40 26.61
C ALA A 22 -32.00 29.57 26.70
N GLY A 23 -31.55 30.65 26.07
CA GLY A 23 -30.16 30.98 25.82
C GLY A 23 -29.30 31.19 27.07
N ARG A 24 -28.00 30.99 26.85
CA ARG A 24 -26.96 31.46 27.77
C ARG A 24 -25.83 32.10 26.97
N GLU A 25 -25.75 33.41 27.12
CA GLU A 25 -24.59 34.25 26.83
C GLU A 25 -23.29 33.63 27.36
N VAL A 26 -22.27 33.55 26.51
CA VAL A 26 -20.89 33.31 26.96
C VAL A 26 -20.01 34.46 26.49
N ARG A 27 -19.54 35.21 27.49
CA ARG A 27 -18.59 36.32 27.39
C ARG A 27 -17.24 35.88 26.83
N ARG A 28 -16.65 36.82 26.09
CA ARG A 28 -15.29 36.82 25.54
C ARG A 28 -14.22 36.52 26.59
N GLY A 29 -13.27 35.66 26.23
CA GLY A 29 -11.95 35.54 26.87
C GLY A 29 -10.86 35.47 25.82
N ARG A 30 -10.23 36.61 25.48
CA ARG A 30 -9.00 36.68 24.70
C ARG A 30 -7.85 36.12 25.56
N ARG A 31 -7.23 35.01 25.13
CA ARG A 31 -5.88 34.64 25.58
C ARG A 31 -4.89 34.89 24.44
N ARG A 32 -4.11 35.96 24.60
CA ARG A 32 -2.78 36.12 23.97
C ARG A 32 -1.81 35.24 24.75
N GLY A 33 -0.92 34.53 24.08
CA GLY A 33 0.19 33.86 24.77
C GLY A 33 0.98 32.88 23.90
N GLN A 34 2.19 33.31 23.56
CA GLN A 34 3.41 32.52 23.33
C GLN A 34 3.56 31.81 21.98
N GLY A 35 4.24 32.51 21.07
CA GLY A 35 4.88 31.90 19.92
C GLY A 35 6.02 31.00 20.39
N ARG A 36 5.89 29.69 20.14
CA ARG A 36 7.03 28.76 20.19
C ARG A 36 8.00 29.12 19.07
N VAL A 37 9.22 29.48 19.43
CA VAL A 37 10.36 29.52 18.50
C VAL A 37 10.52 28.12 17.93
N ARG A 38 10.40 28.00 16.61
CA ARG A 38 10.47 26.72 15.91
C ARG A 38 11.93 26.39 15.62
N THR A 39 12.24 25.09 15.59
CA THR A 39 13.58 24.63 15.23
C THR A 39 13.78 24.71 13.71
N PRO A 40 15.02 24.90 13.22
CA PRO A 40 15.31 24.93 11.78
C PRO A 40 14.79 23.70 11.00
N LYS A 41 14.72 22.54 11.66
CA LYS A 41 14.17 21.29 11.11
C LYS A 41 12.65 21.36 10.85
N GLN A 42 11.91 22.06 11.72
CA GLN A 42 10.46 22.28 11.59
C GLN A 42 10.13 23.36 10.55
N GLU A 43 11.05 24.30 10.32
CA GLU A 43 10.91 25.35 9.31
C GLU A 43 11.20 24.82 7.90
N LEU A 44 12.16 23.89 7.76
CA LEU A 44 12.44 23.18 6.51
C LEU A 44 11.28 22.26 6.10
N GLY A 45 10.65 21.58 7.06
CA GLY A 45 9.46 20.75 6.81
C GLY A 45 8.24 21.58 6.35
N ARG A 46 8.02 22.77 6.93
CA ARG A 46 6.92 23.66 6.53
C ARG A 46 7.10 24.27 5.14
N ARG A 47 8.32 24.71 4.79
CA ARG A 47 8.59 25.24 3.44
C ARG A 47 8.36 24.19 2.33
N ARG A 48 8.44 22.88 2.66
CA ARG A 48 8.14 21.77 1.74
C ARG A 48 6.63 21.47 1.67
N ALA A 49 5.91 21.55 2.78
CA ALA A 49 4.46 21.39 2.82
C ALA A 49 3.71 22.51 2.06
N ASP A 50 4.18 23.76 2.13
CA ASP A 50 3.56 24.89 1.43
C ASP A 50 3.67 24.79 -0.12
N GLN A 51 4.54 23.91 -0.66
CA GLN A 51 4.65 23.64 -2.11
C GLN A 51 3.65 22.60 -2.64
N PHE A 52 2.83 21.99 -1.77
CA PHE A 52 1.86 20.95 -2.12
C PHE A 52 0.47 21.52 -2.48
N GLU A 53 0.14 22.72 -2.00
CA GLU A 53 -1.18 23.33 -2.22
C GLU A 53 -1.21 24.17 -3.51
N THR A 54 -1.58 23.56 -4.64
CA THR A 54 -2.23 24.30 -5.75
C THR A 54 -3.00 23.39 -6.71
N ARG A 55 -4.33 23.67 -6.80
CA ARG A 55 -5.37 23.31 -7.78
C ARG A 55 -5.23 21.99 -8.59
N LEU A 56 -6.08 21.02 -8.24
CA LEU A 56 -6.37 19.81 -9.03
C LEU A 56 -7.13 20.15 -10.32
N GLY A 57 -6.49 19.99 -11.47
CA GLY A 57 -7.12 19.94 -12.80
C GLY A 57 -7.65 18.53 -13.16
N PRO A 58 -8.38 18.37 -14.29
CA PRO A 58 -9.04 17.12 -14.65
C PRO A 58 -8.02 16.01 -15.00
N LEU A 59 -8.45 14.76 -14.77
CA LEU A 59 -7.68 13.53 -15.00
C LEU A 59 -7.15 13.46 -16.44
N MET A 60 -5.83 13.40 -16.59
CA MET A 60 -5.21 12.86 -17.81
C MET A 60 -4.79 11.41 -17.58
N ASP A 61 -5.17 10.54 -18.51
CA ASP A 61 -4.48 9.28 -18.76
C ASP A 61 -3.05 9.66 -19.16
N HIS A 62 -2.12 9.55 -18.22
CA HIS A 62 -0.72 9.86 -18.49
C HIS A 62 -0.09 8.70 -19.26
N ASP A 63 -0.14 8.78 -20.59
CA ASP A 63 1.04 8.42 -21.37
C ASP A 63 2.15 9.35 -20.86
N VAL A 64 3.15 8.79 -20.18
CA VAL A 64 4.25 9.57 -19.61
C VAL A 64 5.12 10.06 -20.76
N VAL A 65 4.80 11.25 -21.28
CA VAL A 65 5.62 11.96 -22.27
C VAL A 65 6.71 12.71 -21.49
N GLY A 66 7.99 12.38 -21.73
CA GLY A 66 9.15 12.94 -21.02
C GLY A 66 10.41 12.04 -21.12
N PRO A 67 11.49 12.31 -20.36
CA PRO A 67 12.71 11.48 -20.35
C PRO A 67 12.48 10.03 -19.88
N TRP A 68 11.26 9.75 -19.40
CA TRP A 68 10.77 8.44 -18.99
C TRP A 68 10.08 7.65 -20.12
N SER A 69 10.13 8.14 -21.36
CA SER A 69 9.53 7.43 -22.50
C SER A 69 10.20 6.08 -22.72
N VAL A 70 9.42 5.01 -22.61
CA VAL A 70 9.84 3.65 -22.94
C VAL A 70 9.48 3.41 -24.41
N ASP A 71 10.47 3.14 -25.26
CA ASP A 71 10.23 2.96 -26.70
C ASP A 71 9.27 1.80 -26.97
N GLN A 72 8.50 1.91 -28.06
CA GLN A 72 7.25 1.18 -28.27
C GLN A 72 7.41 -0.35 -28.30
N GLY A 73 6.90 -0.99 -27.24
CA GLY A 73 6.81 -2.45 -27.07
C GLY A 73 6.42 -2.86 -25.65
N VAL A 74 6.67 -1.98 -24.68
CA VAL A 74 6.44 -2.24 -23.24
C VAL A 74 5.14 -1.60 -22.72
N SER A 75 4.37 -0.92 -23.58
CA SER A 75 3.22 -0.04 -23.28
C SER A 75 2.18 -0.59 -22.29
N GLY A 76 2.00 -1.91 -22.19
CA GLY A 76 1.08 -2.52 -21.21
C GLY A 76 1.62 -2.55 -19.77
N LEU A 77 2.91 -2.80 -19.55
CA LEU A 77 3.44 -3.13 -18.23
C LEU A 77 3.52 -1.92 -17.26
N LEU A 78 3.24 -0.69 -17.74
CA LEU A 78 3.84 0.57 -17.26
C LEU A 78 3.02 1.43 -16.27
N ARG A 79 1.91 0.98 -15.70
CA ARG A 79 0.96 1.93 -15.06
C ARG A 79 1.26 2.31 -13.60
N THR A 80 2.38 1.87 -13.04
CA THR A 80 2.72 2.18 -11.65
C THR A 80 3.91 3.11 -11.62
N PRO A 81 3.74 4.41 -11.31
CA PRO A 81 4.89 5.30 -11.20
C PRO A 81 5.71 4.97 -9.94
N PRO A 82 7.05 5.12 -10.00
CA PRO A 82 7.89 5.09 -8.81
C PRO A 82 7.55 6.27 -7.90
N LEU A 83 7.96 6.20 -6.65
CA LEU A 83 7.91 7.37 -5.77
C LEU A 83 9.15 8.20 -6.04
N ILE A 84 9.00 9.48 -6.36
CA ILE A 84 10.12 10.37 -6.67
C ILE A 84 10.06 11.60 -5.78
N ASP A 85 11.18 11.91 -5.13
CA ASP A 85 11.40 13.14 -4.39
C ASP A 85 12.54 13.91 -5.08
N ALA A 86 12.17 14.94 -5.85
CA ALA A 86 13.13 15.74 -6.59
C ALA A 86 14.09 16.50 -5.68
N ALA A 87 13.60 17.01 -4.55
CA ALA A 87 14.39 17.83 -3.64
C ALA A 87 15.48 17.01 -2.94
N ASN A 88 15.17 15.76 -2.61
CA ASN A 88 16.11 14.83 -2.01
C ASN A 88 16.80 13.91 -3.04
N ARG A 89 16.47 14.05 -4.33
CA ARG A 89 16.99 13.27 -5.46
C ARG A 89 16.88 11.75 -5.24
N ILE A 90 15.73 11.31 -4.71
CA ILE A 90 15.45 9.89 -4.43
C ILE A 90 14.36 9.35 -5.33
N MET A 91 14.56 8.12 -5.77
CA MET A 91 13.56 7.28 -6.42
C MET A 91 13.34 5.98 -5.64
N VAL A 92 12.08 5.58 -5.50
CA VAL A 92 11.68 4.30 -4.90
C VAL A 92 10.85 3.50 -5.88
N TYR A 93 11.41 2.40 -6.37
CA TYR A 93 10.66 1.35 -7.03
C TYR A 93 9.99 0.48 -5.96
N TRP A 94 8.67 0.49 -5.92
CA TRP A 94 7.89 -0.25 -4.94
C TRP A 94 7.00 -1.26 -5.65
N SER A 95 6.78 -2.41 -5.02
CA SER A 95 5.94 -3.46 -5.59
C SER A 95 4.69 -3.68 -4.75
N PRO A 96 3.49 -3.82 -5.35
CA PRO A 96 2.31 -4.26 -4.63
C PRO A 96 2.59 -5.56 -3.89
N LYS A 97 2.08 -5.64 -2.65
CA LYS A 97 2.24 -6.79 -1.73
C LYS A 97 3.67 -7.02 -1.21
N SER A 98 4.57 -6.06 -1.44
CA SER A 98 5.92 -6.00 -0.87
C SER A 98 6.01 -4.83 0.12
N ALA A 99 5.13 -4.86 1.15
CA ALA A 99 5.02 -3.82 2.19
C ALA A 99 4.79 -2.37 1.67
N CYS A 100 4.13 -2.24 0.52
CA CYS A 100 3.93 -0.97 -0.19
C CYS A 100 3.25 0.16 0.60
N THR A 101 2.42 -0.13 1.62
CA THR A 101 1.89 0.91 2.52
C THR A 101 2.99 1.52 3.38
N SER A 102 3.82 0.67 3.98
CA SER A 102 4.89 1.06 4.90
C SER A 102 6.01 1.76 4.14
N VAL A 103 6.35 1.28 2.93
CA VAL A 103 7.28 1.97 2.02
C VAL A 103 6.79 3.37 1.67
N TYR A 104 5.49 3.52 1.37
CA TYR A 104 4.92 4.84 1.06
C TYR A 104 4.89 5.77 2.29
N ALA A 105 4.61 5.24 3.48
CA ALA A 105 4.70 6.00 4.73
C ALA A 105 6.14 6.43 5.04
N TRP A 106 7.11 5.53 4.87
CA TRP A 106 8.53 5.86 5.00
C TRP A 106 8.93 6.99 4.04
N PHE A 107 8.55 6.86 2.76
CA PHE A 107 8.82 7.86 1.74
C PHE A 107 8.19 9.21 2.11
N ALA A 108 6.92 9.23 2.50
CA ALA A 108 6.23 10.44 2.92
C ALA A 108 6.86 11.11 4.13
N ALA A 109 7.35 10.34 5.10
CA ALA A 109 8.04 10.87 6.27
C ALA A 109 9.42 11.45 5.91
N MET A 110 10.19 10.75 5.07
CA MET A 110 11.48 11.24 4.58
C MET A 110 11.32 12.52 3.75
N SER A 111 10.28 12.58 2.91
CA SER A 111 9.97 13.75 2.07
C SER A 111 9.26 14.89 2.80
N GLY A 112 8.80 14.68 4.03
CA GLY A 112 8.23 15.72 4.90
C GLY A 112 6.72 15.96 4.75
N PHE A 113 5.95 14.98 4.26
CA PHE A 113 4.48 15.09 4.09
C PHE A 113 3.68 13.97 4.80
N ILE A 114 4.28 13.26 5.76
CA ILE A 114 3.60 12.17 6.48
C ILE A 114 2.34 12.61 7.24
N ASP A 115 2.33 13.83 7.77
CA ASP A 115 1.18 14.39 8.49
C ASP A 115 -0.04 14.53 7.56
N GLU A 116 0.18 14.84 6.28
CA GLU A 116 -0.85 14.88 5.25
C GLU A 116 -1.42 13.49 4.97
N VAL A 117 -0.54 12.48 4.87
CA VAL A 117 -0.94 11.08 4.68
C VAL A 117 -1.81 10.61 5.86
N GLN A 118 -1.45 10.98 7.09
CA GLN A 118 -2.20 10.65 8.30
C GLN A 118 -3.55 11.38 8.34
N ALA A 119 -3.59 12.66 7.96
CA ALA A 119 -4.80 13.47 7.97
C ALA A 119 -5.79 13.12 6.83
N PHE A 120 -5.33 12.39 5.81
CA PHE A 120 -6.18 12.03 4.68
C PHE A 120 -7.34 11.13 5.13
N ASN A 121 -8.55 11.70 5.12
CA ASN A 121 -9.79 11.13 5.65
C ASN A 121 -10.22 9.77 5.06
N SER A 122 -9.52 9.25 4.05
CA SER A 122 -9.73 7.88 3.59
C SER A 122 -8.73 6.94 4.26
N LYS A 123 -9.23 5.84 4.82
CA LYS A 123 -8.53 4.88 5.71
C LYS A 123 -7.34 4.12 5.09
N SER A 124 -6.66 4.65 4.06
CA SER A 124 -5.50 4.00 3.47
C SER A 124 -4.51 4.98 2.84
N PRO A 125 -3.21 4.90 3.19
CA PRO A 125 -2.13 5.60 2.47
C PRO A 125 -2.10 5.32 0.96
N HIS A 126 -2.66 4.20 0.51
CA HIS A 126 -2.82 3.92 -0.93
C HIS A 126 -3.73 4.91 -1.65
N GLN A 127 -4.79 5.36 -0.98
CA GLN A 127 -5.72 6.32 -1.57
C GLN A 127 -5.08 7.71 -1.61
N HIS A 128 -4.38 8.11 -0.55
CA HIS A 128 -3.60 9.34 -0.56
C HIS A 128 -2.61 9.36 -1.73
N ARG A 129 -1.86 8.26 -1.93
CA ARG A 129 -0.92 8.17 -3.05
C ARG A 129 -1.61 8.40 -4.41
N LYS A 130 -2.74 7.73 -4.64
CA LYS A 130 -3.45 7.78 -5.93
C LYS A 130 -4.15 9.11 -6.18
N GLN A 131 -4.74 9.69 -5.14
CA GLN A 131 -5.64 10.84 -5.28
C GLN A 131 -4.93 12.17 -5.09
N VAL A 132 -3.82 12.18 -4.34
CA VAL A 132 -3.10 13.39 -3.96
C VAL A 132 -1.67 13.37 -4.51
N PHE A 133 -0.81 12.48 -4.01
CA PHE A 133 0.61 12.47 -4.38
C PHE A 133 0.84 12.35 -5.89
N ASN A 134 0.27 11.36 -6.57
CA ASN A 134 0.46 11.16 -8.02
C ASN A 134 -0.06 12.35 -8.87
N ARG A 135 -0.86 13.25 -8.29
CA ARG A 135 -1.41 14.44 -8.96
C ARG A 135 -0.77 15.74 -8.46
N SER A 136 0.16 15.64 -7.51
CA SER A 136 0.75 16.80 -6.86
C SER A 136 1.84 17.44 -7.73
N PRO A 137 2.06 18.76 -7.62
CA PRO A 137 3.24 19.40 -8.19
C PRO A 137 4.56 18.79 -7.70
N PHE A 138 4.57 18.22 -6.50
CA PHE A 138 5.71 17.50 -5.95
C PHE A 138 6.11 16.29 -6.81
N PHE A 139 5.12 15.46 -7.18
CA PHE A 139 5.37 14.32 -8.06
C PHE A 139 5.73 14.76 -9.48
N GLN A 140 5.07 15.81 -10.00
CA GLN A 140 5.37 16.35 -11.34
C GLN A 140 6.83 16.81 -11.46
N ARG A 141 7.34 17.57 -10.48
CA ARG A 141 8.77 17.94 -10.43
C ARG A 141 9.69 16.72 -10.40
N GLY A 142 9.26 15.63 -9.76
CA GLY A 142 10.00 14.37 -9.73
C GLY A 142 10.12 13.71 -11.10
N VAL A 143 9.01 13.65 -11.87
CA VAL A 143 9.02 13.04 -13.21
C VAL A 143 9.68 13.95 -14.26
N GLU A 144 9.84 15.25 -14.00
CA GLU A 144 10.61 16.15 -14.85
C GLU A 144 12.13 16.00 -14.69
N MET A 145 12.60 15.35 -13.62
CA MET A 145 14.02 15.11 -13.41
C MET A 145 14.60 14.10 -14.41
N ASP A 146 15.88 14.28 -14.72
CA ASP A 146 16.67 13.24 -15.36
C ASP A 146 16.77 12.01 -14.44
N PRO A 147 16.38 10.81 -14.88
CA PRO A 147 16.57 9.56 -14.14
C PRO A 147 17.99 9.36 -13.59
N ALA A 148 19.02 9.80 -14.32
CA ALA A 148 20.43 9.64 -13.93
C ALA A 148 20.79 10.50 -12.71
N ASP A 149 20.03 11.56 -12.46
CA ASP A 149 20.23 12.45 -11.32
C ASP A 149 19.71 11.89 -9.99
N LEU A 150 18.98 10.78 -10.04
CA LEU A 150 18.30 10.19 -8.90
C LEU A 150 19.06 9.00 -8.33
N ARG A 151 19.09 8.91 -7.00
CA ARG A 151 19.48 7.70 -6.27
C ARG A 151 18.27 6.79 -6.13
N ALA A 152 18.40 5.55 -6.57
CA ALA A 152 17.28 4.65 -6.73
C ALA A 152 17.35 3.46 -5.76
N VAL A 153 16.24 3.16 -5.10
CA VAL A 153 16.08 1.95 -4.27
C VAL A 153 14.88 1.14 -4.75
N LYS A 154 15.06 -0.18 -4.80
CA LYS A 154 14.01 -1.15 -5.09
C LYS A 154 13.57 -1.84 -3.82
N VAL A 155 12.26 -1.92 -3.60
CA VAL A 155 11.68 -2.76 -2.55
C VAL A 155 10.85 -3.86 -3.18
N LEU A 156 11.24 -5.10 -2.89
CA LEU A 156 10.59 -6.31 -3.38
C LEU A 156 10.38 -7.32 -2.26
N ARG A 157 9.62 -8.37 -2.58
CA ARG A 157 9.41 -9.55 -1.75
C ARG A 157 9.68 -10.77 -2.61
N GLU A 158 10.17 -11.84 -2.02
CA GLU A 158 10.38 -13.10 -2.70
C GLU A 158 9.04 -13.57 -3.35
N PRO A 159 9.05 -13.97 -4.64
CA PRO A 159 7.83 -14.28 -5.40
C PRO A 159 6.89 -15.32 -4.78
N TYR A 160 7.38 -16.39 -4.14
CA TYR A 160 6.51 -17.39 -3.49
C TYR A 160 5.70 -16.75 -2.37
N GLY A 161 6.38 -16.08 -1.43
CA GLY A 161 5.71 -15.39 -0.33
C GLY A 161 4.76 -14.29 -0.82
N ARG A 162 5.13 -13.62 -1.91
CA ARG A 162 4.29 -12.59 -2.54
C ARG A 162 3.02 -13.18 -3.15
N ALA A 163 3.09 -14.29 -3.88
CA ALA A 163 1.93 -14.94 -4.51
C ALA A 163 0.85 -15.32 -3.48
N VAL A 164 1.25 -15.92 -2.35
CA VAL A 164 0.32 -16.26 -1.25
C VAL A 164 -0.29 -15.00 -0.62
N SER A 165 0.50 -13.93 -0.48
CA SER A 165 0.02 -12.63 0.01
C SER A 165 -1.01 -11.98 -0.90
N ILE A 166 -0.85 -12.13 -2.22
CA ILE A 166 -1.83 -11.69 -3.23
C ILE A 166 -3.10 -12.53 -3.12
N TYR A 167 -2.99 -13.86 -3.10
CA TYR A 167 -4.12 -14.79 -2.99
C TYR A 167 -5.00 -14.48 -1.76
N ARG A 168 -4.39 -14.39 -0.57
CA ARG A 168 -5.14 -14.02 0.64
C ARG A 168 -5.78 -12.63 0.50
N HIS A 169 -5.12 -11.69 -0.16
CA HIS A 169 -5.69 -10.37 -0.37
C HIS A 169 -6.91 -10.42 -1.29
N ALA A 170 -6.87 -11.26 -2.33
CA ALA A 170 -7.97 -11.46 -3.26
C ALA A 170 -9.20 -11.98 -2.52
N LEU A 171 -9.05 -13.02 -1.68
CA LEU A 171 -10.11 -13.51 -0.81
C LEU A 171 -10.63 -12.45 0.18
N LYS A 172 -9.72 -11.68 0.80
CA LYS A 172 -10.10 -10.69 1.82
C LYS A 172 -10.93 -9.54 1.24
N THR A 173 -10.58 -9.04 0.05
CA THR A 173 -11.13 -7.80 -0.49
C THR A 173 -12.04 -7.99 -1.70
N GLY A 174 -12.04 -9.16 -2.33
CA GLY A 174 -12.74 -9.39 -3.60
C GLY A 174 -12.13 -8.63 -4.76
N PHE A 175 -10.88 -8.11 -4.64
CA PHE A 175 -10.30 -7.31 -5.72
C PHE A 175 -10.11 -8.10 -7.03
N ALA A 176 -10.03 -9.43 -6.93
CA ALA A 176 -9.87 -10.35 -8.03
C ALA A 176 -11.19 -10.86 -8.62
N ASP A 177 -12.34 -10.52 -8.00
CA ASP A 177 -13.63 -11.15 -8.36
C ASP A 177 -13.97 -10.94 -9.83
N LYS A 178 -13.67 -9.76 -10.40
CA LYS A 178 -13.90 -9.50 -11.82
C LYS A 178 -13.04 -10.39 -12.73
N ASP A 179 -11.78 -10.59 -12.38
CA ASP A 179 -10.85 -11.40 -13.18
C ASP A 179 -11.19 -12.90 -13.05
N LEU A 180 -11.54 -13.34 -11.84
CA LEU A 180 -12.00 -14.70 -11.55
C LEU A 180 -13.33 -15.04 -12.21
N ASP A 181 -14.27 -14.10 -12.22
CA ASP A 181 -15.56 -14.22 -12.89
C ASP A 181 -15.36 -14.44 -14.40
N ALA A 182 -14.54 -13.60 -15.04
CA ALA A 182 -14.19 -13.73 -16.45
C ALA A 182 -13.47 -15.05 -16.77
N PHE A 183 -12.53 -15.48 -15.92
CA PHE A 183 -11.80 -16.73 -16.07
C PHE A 183 -12.68 -17.98 -15.90
N SER A 184 -13.60 -17.95 -14.93
CA SER A 184 -14.37 -19.14 -14.52
C SER A 184 -15.78 -19.23 -15.12
N GLY A 185 -16.22 -18.20 -15.85
CA GLY A 185 -17.61 -18.07 -16.31
C GLY A 185 -18.58 -17.83 -15.15
N GLY A 186 -18.19 -17.00 -14.19
CA GLY A 186 -19.00 -16.59 -13.03
C GLY A 186 -19.12 -17.61 -11.90
N LYS A 187 -18.20 -18.58 -11.82
CA LYS A 187 -18.22 -19.63 -10.79
C LYS A 187 -17.37 -19.29 -9.56
N LEU A 188 -16.37 -18.41 -9.70
CA LEU A 188 -15.41 -18.10 -8.65
C LEU A 188 -15.53 -16.65 -8.21
N THR A 189 -15.68 -16.44 -6.90
CA THR A 189 -15.67 -15.12 -6.25
C THR A 189 -15.06 -15.26 -4.85
N ALA A 190 -14.60 -14.17 -4.25
CA ALA A 190 -14.14 -14.18 -2.85
C ALA A 190 -15.23 -14.60 -1.85
N ALA A 191 -16.51 -14.34 -2.17
CA ALA A 191 -17.64 -14.75 -1.34
C ALA A 191 -17.90 -16.26 -1.41
N GLY A 192 -17.83 -16.85 -2.61
CA GLY A 192 -17.95 -18.31 -2.80
C GLY A 192 -16.67 -19.09 -2.47
N GLY A 193 -15.54 -18.38 -2.40
CA GLY A 193 -14.22 -18.96 -2.21
C GLY A 193 -13.63 -19.54 -3.49
N PHE A 194 -12.31 -19.73 -3.46
CA PHE A 194 -11.54 -20.42 -4.49
C PHE A 194 -10.23 -20.93 -3.90
N SER A 195 -9.65 -21.98 -4.49
CA SER A 195 -8.37 -22.54 -4.06
C SER A 195 -7.19 -21.72 -4.56
N PHE A 196 -6.00 -21.97 -4.00
CA PHE A 196 -4.79 -21.31 -4.48
C PHE A 196 -4.42 -21.78 -5.89
N GLN A 197 -4.63 -23.06 -6.21
CA GLN A 197 -4.45 -23.57 -7.57
C GLN A 197 -5.37 -22.89 -8.57
N GLN A 198 -6.67 -22.71 -8.26
CA GLN A 198 -7.60 -21.96 -9.11
C GLN A 198 -7.16 -20.50 -9.31
N PHE A 199 -6.62 -19.88 -8.26
CA PHE A 199 -6.05 -18.54 -8.37
C PHE A 199 -4.83 -18.49 -9.31
N LEU A 200 -3.93 -19.47 -9.21
CA LEU A 200 -2.78 -19.58 -10.12
C LEU A 200 -3.22 -19.91 -11.57
N ASP A 201 -4.30 -20.70 -11.76
CA ASP A 201 -4.89 -20.97 -13.08
C ASP A 201 -5.35 -19.70 -13.77
N MET A 202 -6.01 -18.82 -13.02
CA MET A 202 -6.37 -17.50 -13.52
C MET A 202 -5.11 -16.70 -13.89
N LEU A 203 -4.10 -16.63 -13.01
CA LEU A 203 -2.88 -15.85 -13.26
C LEU A 203 -2.12 -16.31 -14.51
N ASP A 204 -2.05 -17.62 -14.77
CA ASP A 204 -1.39 -18.19 -15.95
C ASP A 204 -2.04 -17.75 -17.28
N GLN A 205 -3.29 -17.27 -17.26
CA GLN A 205 -4.04 -16.83 -18.44
C GLN A 205 -4.12 -15.32 -18.59
N LEU A 206 -3.60 -14.55 -17.62
CA LEU A 206 -3.67 -13.09 -17.67
C LEU A 206 -2.58 -12.50 -18.57
N ASP A 207 -2.97 -11.55 -19.40
CA ASP A 207 -2.04 -10.57 -19.97
C ASP A 207 -1.62 -9.57 -18.88
N PHE A 208 -0.41 -9.71 -18.33
CA PHE A 208 0.09 -8.83 -17.29
C PHE A 208 0.24 -7.36 -17.70
N GLY A 209 0.28 -7.05 -19.00
CA GLY A 209 0.21 -5.67 -19.47
C GLY A 209 -1.15 -5.02 -19.15
N ARG A 210 -2.23 -5.80 -19.17
CA ARG A 210 -3.58 -5.29 -18.92
C ARG A 210 -4.12 -5.66 -17.54
N ALA A 211 -3.48 -6.59 -16.86
CA ALA A 211 -3.89 -7.09 -15.56
C ALA A 211 -3.77 -6.05 -14.44
N ASN A 212 -4.49 -6.29 -13.34
CA ASN A 212 -4.36 -5.53 -12.11
C ASN A 212 -2.89 -5.50 -11.63
N ILE A 213 -2.41 -4.33 -11.18
CA ILE A 213 -1.02 -4.15 -10.73
C ILE A 213 -0.59 -5.12 -9.63
N HIS A 214 -1.54 -5.64 -8.83
CA HIS A 214 -1.24 -6.58 -7.75
C HIS A 214 -0.72 -7.92 -8.25
N TYR A 215 -1.07 -8.33 -9.47
CA TYR A 215 -0.63 -9.60 -10.04
C TYR A 215 0.69 -9.48 -10.79
N ARG A 216 1.02 -8.28 -11.28
CA ARG A 216 2.14 -8.07 -12.19
C ARG A 216 3.46 -8.50 -11.55
N PRO A 217 4.46 -8.89 -12.37
CA PRO A 217 5.83 -9.01 -11.91
C PRO A 217 6.31 -7.75 -11.19
N GLN A 218 7.27 -7.93 -10.30
CA GLN A 218 7.89 -6.86 -9.56
C GLN A 218 8.87 -6.07 -10.42
N LEU A 219 9.51 -6.68 -11.43
CA LEU A 219 10.40 -5.97 -12.36
C LEU A 219 9.72 -4.71 -12.89
N HIS A 220 10.27 -3.56 -12.48
CA HIS A 220 9.69 -2.27 -12.83
C HIS A 220 10.29 -1.82 -14.15
N VAL A 221 9.46 -1.40 -15.10
CA VAL A 221 9.93 -1.00 -16.43
C VAL A 221 11.04 0.06 -16.42
N TYR A 222 10.90 1.09 -15.58
CA TYR A 222 11.90 2.15 -15.45
C TYR A 222 13.25 1.66 -14.91
N GLU A 223 13.39 0.42 -14.46
CA GLU A 223 14.71 -0.16 -14.15
C GLU A 223 15.59 -0.33 -15.41
N SER A 224 14.98 -0.34 -16.61
CA SER A 224 15.71 -0.25 -17.88
C SER A 224 16.31 1.13 -18.15
N ILE A 225 15.72 2.19 -17.58
CA ILE A 225 16.18 3.58 -17.70
C ILE A 225 17.14 3.90 -16.56
N ARG A 226 16.77 3.53 -15.33
CA ARG A 226 17.56 3.74 -14.11
C ARG A 226 17.54 2.49 -13.24
N LYS A 227 18.63 1.73 -13.24
CA LYS A 227 18.78 0.58 -12.34
C LYS A 227 18.75 1.03 -10.87
N PRO A 228 18.25 0.22 -9.92
CA PRO A 228 18.35 0.53 -8.50
C PRO A 228 19.81 0.50 -8.05
N ASP A 229 20.22 1.45 -7.21
CA ASP A 229 21.50 1.41 -6.49
C ASP A 229 21.49 0.37 -5.36
N ARG A 230 20.30 0.10 -4.81
CA ARG A 230 20.06 -0.90 -3.78
C ARG A 230 18.75 -1.63 -4.03
N ILE A 231 18.79 -2.95 -3.92
CA ILE A 231 17.61 -3.80 -3.87
C ILE A 231 17.40 -4.22 -2.41
N ILE A 232 16.17 -4.10 -1.93
CA ILE A 232 15.74 -4.49 -0.59
C ILE A 232 14.74 -5.62 -0.74
N ASN A 233 15.10 -6.82 -0.28
CA ASN A 233 14.18 -7.96 -0.24
C ASN A 233 13.62 -8.12 1.18
N ILE A 234 12.37 -7.69 1.36
CA ILE A 234 11.72 -7.69 2.69
C ILE A 234 11.45 -9.09 3.26
N SER A 235 11.76 -10.14 2.50
CA SER A 235 11.66 -11.53 2.96
C SER A 235 12.92 -11.94 3.72
N ASN A 236 14.05 -11.29 3.42
CA ASN A 236 15.39 -11.71 3.87
C ASN A 236 16.06 -10.63 4.75
N GLU A 237 15.58 -9.38 4.72
CA GLU A 237 16.13 -8.29 5.54
C GLU A 237 15.04 -7.44 6.21
N ASN A 238 15.42 -6.72 7.27
CA ASN A 238 14.55 -5.74 7.91
C ASN A 238 14.37 -4.52 6.99
N MET A 239 13.18 -4.40 6.41
CA MET A 239 12.83 -3.33 5.48
C MET A 239 13.12 -1.92 6.03
N PHE A 240 12.82 -1.65 7.31
CA PHE A 240 12.97 -0.29 7.86
C PHE A 240 14.43 0.07 8.09
N GLU A 241 15.22 -0.86 8.60
CA GLU A 241 16.67 -0.68 8.73
C GLU A 241 17.32 -0.50 7.37
N ALA A 242 16.92 -1.29 6.37
CA ALA A 242 17.42 -1.22 5.01
C ALA A 242 17.10 0.12 4.34
N LEU A 243 15.85 0.57 4.43
CA LEU A 243 15.40 1.87 3.90
C LEU A 243 16.11 3.04 4.59
N ASN A 244 16.25 3.00 5.92
CA ASN A 244 16.97 4.04 6.65
C ASN A 244 18.47 4.04 6.33
N GLY A 245 19.10 2.87 6.19
CA GLY A 245 20.47 2.76 5.74
C GLY A 245 20.67 3.36 4.34
N PHE A 246 19.72 3.12 3.42
CA PHE A 246 19.73 3.78 2.11
C PHE A 246 19.60 5.30 2.22
N ALA A 247 18.65 5.83 2.99
CA ALA A 247 18.50 7.28 3.20
C ALA A 247 19.79 7.91 3.76
N VAL A 248 20.39 7.29 4.78
CA VAL A 248 21.65 7.77 5.38
C VAL A 248 22.78 7.75 4.35
N SER A 249 22.87 6.73 3.50
CA SER A 249 23.86 6.68 2.40
C SER A 249 23.68 7.79 1.36
N CYS A 250 22.48 8.39 1.29
CA CYS A 250 22.17 9.55 0.46
C CYS A 250 22.30 10.89 1.20
N GLY A 251 22.83 10.89 2.44
CA GLY A 251 22.96 12.10 3.26
C GLY A 251 21.66 12.58 3.90
N LEU A 252 20.63 11.74 3.95
CA LEU A 252 19.32 12.06 4.53
C LEU A 252 19.17 11.48 5.94
N PRO A 253 18.34 12.11 6.80
CA PRO A 253 18.09 11.57 8.13
C PRO A 253 17.30 10.25 8.05
N ALA A 254 17.59 9.34 8.97
CA ALA A 254 16.75 8.17 9.20
C ALA A 254 15.33 8.58 9.66
N VAL A 255 14.34 7.80 9.25
CA VAL A 255 12.94 7.95 9.67
C VAL A 255 12.66 6.95 10.77
N ASP A 256 12.25 7.44 11.93
CA ASP A 256 11.64 6.60 12.94
C ASP A 256 10.15 6.43 12.60
N LEU A 257 9.78 5.27 12.02
CA LEU A 257 8.37 4.96 11.78
C LEU A 257 7.67 4.40 13.02
N ALA A 258 8.40 4.03 14.06
CA ALA A 258 7.81 3.50 15.29
C ALA A 258 6.90 4.53 15.97
N GLN A 259 7.18 5.84 15.79
CA GLN A 259 6.39 6.93 16.34
C GLN A 259 4.98 7.10 15.73
N PHE A 260 4.64 6.40 14.64
CA PHE A 260 3.35 6.55 13.95
C PHE A 260 2.37 5.44 14.33
N ASP A 261 1.69 5.58 15.47
CA ASP A 261 0.70 4.61 15.97
C ASP A 261 -0.35 4.21 14.93
N TRP A 262 -0.78 5.17 14.10
CA TRP A 262 -1.78 4.94 13.06
C TRP A 262 -1.28 3.95 11.98
N LEU A 263 0.01 3.94 11.68
CA LEU A 263 0.61 3.03 10.72
C LEU A 263 0.63 1.60 11.30
N HIS A 264 1.04 1.46 12.56
CA HIS A 264 1.01 0.18 13.27
C HIS A 264 -0.40 -0.39 13.36
N ALA A 265 -1.40 0.44 13.65
CA ALA A 265 -2.80 0.00 13.67
C ALA A 265 -3.26 -0.58 12.32
N ILE A 266 -2.84 0.03 11.20
CA ILE A 266 -3.13 -0.47 9.85
C ILE A 266 -2.41 -1.80 9.60
N GLU A 267 -1.14 -1.92 9.99
CA GLU A 267 -0.36 -3.15 9.81
C GLU A 267 -0.89 -4.31 10.66
N HIS A 268 -1.20 -4.06 11.93
CA HIS A 268 -1.79 -5.04 12.84
C HIS A 268 -3.14 -5.56 12.32
N GLY A 269 -4.02 -4.68 11.81
CA GLY A 269 -5.29 -5.09 11.21
C GLY A 269 -5.16 -5.90 9.90
N ARG A 270 -3.94 -6.02 9.35
CA ARG A 270 -3.66 -6.78 8.12
C ARG A 270 -2.96 -8.10 8.35
N LYS A 271 -2.32 -8.30 9.51
CA LYS A 271 -1.66 -9.56 9.85
C LYS A 271 -2.66 -10.71 9.77
N ALA A 272 -2.26 -11.79 9.13
CA ALA A 272 -3.06 -13.01 9.08
C ALA A 272 -2.96 -13.69 10.44
N LYS A 273 -4.09 -14.17 10.97
CA LYS A 273 -4.07 -15.21 11.98
C LYS A 273 -4.01 -16.53 11.21
N SER A 274 -2.81 -17.01 10.91
CA SER A 274 -2.67 -18.36 10.34
C SER A 274 -2.99 -19.36 11.44
N GLN A 275 -3.92 -20.25 11.15
CA GLN A 275 -4.16 -21.43 11.97
C GLN A 275 -3.80 -22.61 11.08
N PRO A 276 -2.83 -23.45 11.47
CA PRO A 276 -2.43 -24.60 10.67
C PRO A 276 -3.66 -25.40 10.27
N VAL A 277 -3.81 -25.64 8.97
CA VAL A 277 -4.90 -26.44 8.43
C VAL A 277 -4.36 -27.85 8.23
N GLU A 278 -5.03 -28.87 8.78
CA GLU A 278 -4.65 -30.26 8.57
C GLU A 278 -5.03 -30.76 7.17
N GLY A 279 -4.28 -31.75 6.68
CA GLY A 279 -4.51 -32.44 5.41
C GLY A 279 -3.42 -32.22 4.37
N ASP A 280 -3.48 -33.03 3.32
CA ASP A 280 -2.63 -32.93 2.12
C ASP A 280 -3.29 -32.02 1.07
N ASP A 281 -2.54 -31.65 0.02
CA ASP A 281 -3.02 -30.83 -1.10
C ASP A 281 -3.72 -29.52 -0.69
N ILE A 282 -3.16 -28.84 0.32
CA ILE A 282 -3.73 -27.61 0.91
C ILE A 282 -3.93 -26.51 -0.14
N ASP A 283 -3.12 -26.45 -1.18
CA ASP A 283 -3.24 -25.50 -2.30
C ASP A 283 -4.46 -25.76 -3.21
N ARG A 284 -5.04 -26.96 -3.17
CA ARG A 284 -6.28 -27.32 -3.89
C ARG A 284 -7.54 -27.09 -3.06
N ARG A 285 -7.40 -26.94 -1.76
CA ARG A 285 -8.53 -26.65 -0.87
C ARG A 285 -9.09 -25.25 -1.13
N VAL A 286 -10.41 -25.14 -1.16
CA VAL A 286 -11.12 -23.86 -1.28
C VAL A 286 -11.09 -23.12 0.04
N PHE A 287 -10.71 -21.85 -0.01
CA PHE A 287 -10.82 -20.91 1.09
C PHE A 287 -11.67 -19.72 0.65
N ASP A 288 -12.30 -19.06 1.61
CA ASP A 288 -13.20 -17.94 1.40
C ASP A 288 -12.70 -16.68 2.12
N LYS A 289 -13.51 -15.62 2.04
CA LYS A 289 -13.26 -14.37 2.76
C LYS A 289 -13.15 -14.57 4.28
N THR A 290 -13.98 -15.43 4.86
CA THR A 290 -14.06 -15.73 6.30
C THR A 290 -12.73 -16.27 6.81
N ALA A 291 -12.15 -17.23 6.09
CA ALA A 291 -10.81 -17.73 6.38
C ALA A 291 -9.75 -16.64 6.21
N ALA A 292 -9.81 -15.86 5.11
CA ALA A 292 -8.81 -14.82 4.84
C ALA A 292 -8.78 -13.68 5.89
N ILE A 293 -9.91 -13.35 6.52
CA ILE A 293 -9.99 -12.36 7.61
C ILE A 293 -9.67 -12.94 9.00
N GLY A 294 -9.48 -14.26 9.10
CA GLY A 294 -9.11 -14.95 10.35
C GLY A 294 -10.30 -15.28 11.25
N GLU A 295 -11.52 -15.35 10.67
CA GLU A 295 -12.72 -15.87 11.34
C GLU A 295 -12.86 -17.39 11.18
N ALA A 296 -12.12 -17.99 10.23
CA ALA A 296 -11.95 -19.42 10.07
C ALA A 296 -10.46 -19.78 9.88
N PRO A 297 -10.06 -21.05 10.05
CA PRO A 297 -8.69 -21.47 9.82
C PRO A 297 -8.21 -21.14 8.41
N PHE A 298 -7.01 -20.56 8.31
CA PHE A 298 -6.36 -20.23 7.04
C PHE A 298 -4.92 -20.76 7.07
N PRO A 299 -4.48 -21.47 6.02
CA PRO A 299 -3.20 -22.15 6.02
C PRO A 299 -2.04 -21.16 6.16
N SER A 300 -0.94 -21.66 6.72
CA SER A 300 0.33 -20.92 6.67
C SER A 300 0.80 -20.76 5.22
N TYR A 301 1.73 -19.83 5.00
CA TYR A 301 2.26 -19.61 3.66
C TYR A 301 2.96 -20.87 3.14
N GLN A 302 3.71 -21.55 4.01
CA GLN A 302 4.43 -22.77 3.67
C GLN A 302 3.50 -23.89 3.21
N GLN A 303 2.32 -24.03 3.81
CA GLN A 303 1.35 -25.06 3.45
C GLN A 303 0.75 -24.85 2.04
N LEU A 304 0.59 -23.61 1.59
CA LEU A 304 0.12 -23.30 0.24
C LEU A 304 1.22 -23.47 -0.83
N LEU A 305 2.49 -23.50 -0.42
CA LEU A 305 3.64 -23.59 -1.33
C LEU A 305 4.04 -25.05 -1.58
N THR A 306 3.09 -25.84 -2.07
CA THR A 306 3.34 -27.20 -2.57
C THR A 306 4.34 -27.19 -3.74
N PRO A 307 4.98 -28.33 -4.09
CA PRO A 307 5.85 -28.40 -5.27
C PRO A 307 5.18 -27.88 -6.54
N THR A 308 3.94 -28.30 -6.80
CA THR A 308 3.16 -27.85 -7.96
C THR A 308 2.91 -26.34 -7.93
N ALA A 309 2.52 -25.77 -6.78
CA ALA A 309 2.33 -24.33 -6.66
C ALA A 309 3.64 -23.56 -6.90
N LYS A 310 4.77 -24.03 -6.35
CA LYS A 310 6.08 -23.41 -6.56
C LYS A 310 6.48 -23.39 -8.03
N ASP A 311 6.29 -24.50 -8.74
CA ASP A 311 6.66 -24.57 -10.17
C ASP A 311 5.82 -23.63 -11.02
N ARG A 312 4.54 -23.46 -10.70
CA ARG A 312 3.69 -22.46 -11.36
C ARG A 312 4.12 -21.03 -11.05
N ILE A 313 4.39 -20.72 -9.79
CA ILE A 313 4.86 -19.39 -9.38
C ILE A 313 6.18 -19.05 -10.10
N ARG A 314 7.11 -20.01 -10.25
CA ARG A 314 8.34 -19.82 -11.03
C ARG A 314 8.07 -19.43 -12.47
N LYS A 315 7.09 -20.06 -13.12
CA LYS A 315 6.71 -19.76 -14.51
C LYS A 315 6.03 -18.39 -14.62
N ILE A 316 5.03 -18.13 -13.77
CA ILE A 316 4.26 -16.88 -13.73
C ILE A 316 5.18 -15.68 -13.52
N TYR A 317 6.12 -15.80 -12.58
CA TYR A 317 7.01 -14.73 -12.17
C TYR A 317 8.46 -14.95 -12.62
N ALA A 318 8.68 -15.65 -13.74
CA ALA A 318 10.02 -16.00 -14.22
C ALA A 318 10.93 -14.76 -14.35
N VAL A 319 10.39 -13.65 -14.84
CA VAL A 319 11.12 -12.38 -14.98
C VAL A 319 11.59 -11.81 -13.64
N ASP A 320 10.87 -12.03 -12.54
CA ASP A 320 11.32 -11.60 -11.22
C ASP A 320 12.45 -12.50 -10.71
N PHE A 321 12.35 -13.82 -10.94
CA PHE A 321 13.41 -14.77 -10.57
C PHE A 321 14.70 -14.50 -11.34
N GLU A 322 14.60 -14.18 -12.63
CA GLU A 322 15.75 -13.84 -13.46
C GLU A 322 16.35 -12.49 -13.07
N ALA A 323 15.53 -11.43 -12.98
CA ALA A 323 16.02 -10.08 -12.73
C ALA A 323 16.63 -9.90 -11.34
N TYR A 324 16.20 -10.70 -10.36
CA TYR A 324 16.58 -10.54 -8.96
C TYR A 324 17.28 -11.77 -8.37
N ALA A 325 17.86 -12.65 -9.19
CA ALA A 325 18.50 -13.89 -8.75
C ALA A 325 19.47 -13.70 -7.57
N ASP A 326 20.30 -12.64 -7.58
CA ASP A 326 21.28 -12.35 -6.52
C ASP A 326 20.65 -11.78 -5.23
N SER A 327 19.37 -11.43 -5.27
CA SER A 327 18.64 -10.77 -4.18
C SER A 327 17.49 -11.60 -3.61
N LEU A 328 17.23 -12.80 -4.15
CA LEU A 328 16.12 -13.67 -3.76
C LEU A 328 16.48 -14.69 -2.68
#